data_AF-A0A8T3X8H9-F1
#
_entry.id   AF-A0A8T3X8H9-F1
#
_cell.length_a   1.000
_cell.length_b   1.000
_cell.length_c   1.000
_cell.angle_alpha   90.00
_cell.angle_beta   90.00
_cell.angle_gamma   90.00
#
_symmetry.space_group_name_H-M   'P 1'
#
loop_
_entity.id
_entity.type
_entity.pdbx_description
1 polymer ?
#
loop_
_entity_poly.entity_id
_entity_poly.type
_entity_poly.pdbx_seq_one_letter_code
_entity_poly.pdbx_strand_id
1 'polypeptide(L)'
;MKRKNSSKAHKEKFLSMFSGLSGSLSFLGGWQVCHNLCLGIIALLSVVGIAVVGMPFLFLTQYAVYFWSLAALLLVPTLILYWKNRKCISANLILFNIGIVIASVPFAQLQAYQVAFWLVGGVLIASSVWMFVKPKFQKNNKNLASGAISAP
;
A
#
# COMPACT_ATOMS: atom_id res chain seq x y z
N MET A 1 -24.26 -51.30 -28.28
CA MET A 1 -23.04 -50.49 -28.53
C MET A 1 -23.24 -49.09 -27.92
N LYS A 2 -22.46 -48.69 -26.91
CA LYS A 2 -22.60 -47.40 -26.19
C LYS A 2 -21.20 -46.76 -26.06
N ARG A 3 -20.93 -45.65 -26.77
CA ARG A 3 -19.65 -44.93 -26.75
C ARG A 3 -19.55 -44.01 -25.52
N LYS A 4 -18.49 -44.17 -24.71
CA LYS A 4 -18.06 -43.24 -23.65
C LYS A 4 -17.13 -42.18 -24.27
N ASN A 5 -17.49 -40.90 -24.20
CA ASN A 5 -16.60 -39.80 -24.60
C ASN A 5 -16.90 -38.54 -23.75
N SER A 6 -16.51 -38.55 -22.47
CA SER A 6 -16.81 -37.45 -21.52
C SER A 6 -15.60 -37.07 -20.63
N SER A 7 -14.37 -37.32 -21.08
CA SER A 7 -13.15 -37.06 -20.27
C SER A 7 -12.31 -35.87 -20.74
N LYS A 8 -12.42 -35.44 -22.01
CA LYS A 8 -11.53 -34.40 -22.56
C LYS A 8 -12.01 -32.95 -22.34
N ALA A 9 -13.32 -32.71 -22.29
CA ALA A 9 -13.88 -31.35 -22.15
C ALA A 9 -13.62 -30.69 -20.78
N HIS A 10 -13.36 -31.47 -19.73
CA HIS A 10 -13.15 -30.94 -18.38
C HIS A 10 -11.70 -30.46 -18.14
N LYS A 11 -10.71 -31.03 -18.86
CA LYS A 11 -9.30 -30.62 -18.75
C LYS A 11 -9.03 -29.27 -19.43
N GLU A 12 -9.72 -28.98 -20.53
CA GLU A 12 -9.53 -27.73 -21.27
C GLU A 12 -10.12 -26.52 -20.52
N LYS A 13 -11.21 -26.70 -19.76
CA LYS A 13 -11.74 -25.67 -18.85
C LYS A 13 -10.82 -25.41 -17.66
N PHE A 14 -10.15 -26.44 -17.14
CA PHE A 14 -9.23 -26.29 -16.01
C PHE A 14 -7.93 -25.60 -16.39
N LEU A 15 -7.39 -25.88 -17.58
CA LEU A 15 -6.20 -25.20 -18.11
C LEU A 15 -6.49 -23.76 -18.55
N SER A 16 -7.68 -23.46 -19.07
CA SER A 16 -8.07 -22.10 -19.43
C SER A 16 -8.37 -21.22 -18.20
N MET A 17 -8.85 -21.79 -17.08
CA MET A 17 -8.96 -21.09 -15.79
C MET A 17 -7.60 -20.80 -15.12
N PHE A 18 -6.59 -21.66 -15.28
CA PHE A 18 -5.26 -21.44 -14.72
C PHE A 18 -4.48 -20.34 -15.47
N SER A 19 -4.66 -20.20 -16.79
CA SER A 19 -4.05 -19.10 -17.56
C SER A 19 -4.60 -17.72 -17.18
N GLY A 20 -5.85 -17.64 -16.70
CA GLY A 20 -6.44 -16.41 -16.15
C GLY A 20 -5.97 -16.08 -14.72
N LEU A 21 -5.65 -17.09 -13.90
CA LEU A 21 -5.15 -16.89 -12.53
C LEU A 21 -3.66 -16.50 -12.48
N SER A 22 -2.82 -17.01 -13.38
CA SER A 22 -1.41 -16.61 -13.44
C SER A 22 -1.20 -15.12 -13.76
N GLY A 23 -2.13 -14.51 -14.51
CA GLY A 23 -2.11 -13.07 -14.77
C GLY A 23 -2.40 -12.19 -13.54
N SER A 24 -3.15 -12.69 -12.55
CA SER A 24 -3.47 -11.96 -11.31
C SER A 24 -2.49 -12.23 -10.16
N LEU A 25 -1.78 -13.35 -10.18
CA LEU A 25 -0.65 -13.65 -9.27
C LEU A 25 0.64 -12.90 -9.64
N SER A 26 0.83 -12.49 -10.91
CA SER A 26 1.96 -11.62 -11.30
C SER A 26 1.93 -10.26 -10.58
N PHE A 27 0.75 -9.76 -10.19
CA PHE A 27 0.61 -8.51 -9.43
C PHE A 27 0.96 -8.69 -7.94
N LEU A 28 0.76 -9.89 -7.37
CA LEU A 28 1.15 -10.24 -6.00
C LEU A 28 2.65 -10.53 -5.87
N GLY A 29 3.27 -11.14 -6.89
CA GLY A 29 4.73 -11.35 -6.94
C GLY A 29 5.51 -10.04 -7.08
N GLY A 30 5.02 -9.11 -7.92
CA GLY A 30 5.61 -7.77 -8.05
C GLY A 30 5.50 -6.93 -6.78
N TRP A 31 4.41 -7.05 -6.02
CA TRP A 31 4.22 -6.33 -4.75
C TRP A 31 5.24 -6.73 -3.68
N GLN A 32 5.55 -8.02 -3.55
CA GLN A 32 6.57 -8.49 -2.60
C GLN A 32 7.98 -8.02 -2.98
N VAL A 33 8.30 -8.03 -4.27
CA VAL A 33 9.59 -7.54 -4.75
C VAL A 33 9.70 -6.03 -4.56
N CYS A 34 8.67 -5.24 -4.90
CA CYS A 34 8.67 -3.80 -4.65
C CYS A 34 8.74 -3.46 -3.16
N HIS A 35 8.05 -4.19 -2.29
CA HIS A 35 8.09 -3.92 -0.85
C HIS A 35 9.46 -4.24 -0.22
N ASN A 36 10.07 -5.37 -0.60
CA ASN A 36 11.41 -5.73 -0.13
C ASN A 36 12.49 -4.81 -0.70
N LEU A 37 12.36 -4.39 -1.97
CA LEU A 37 13.28 -3.45 -2.59
C LEU A 37 13.14 -2.05 -1.95
N CYS A 38 11.92 -1.56 -1.75
CA CYS A 38 11.67 -0.29 -1.06
C CYS A 38 12.21 -0.30 0.37
N LEU A 39 11.98 -1.38 1.14
CA LEU A 39 12.54 -1.49 2.50
C LEU A 39 14.07 -1.57 2.50
N GLY A 40 14.66 -2.29 1.55
CA GLY A 40 16.12 -2.35 1.38
C GLY A 40 16.73 -0.98 1.06
N ILE A 41 16.11 -0.24 0.14
CA ILE A 41 16.53 1.11 -0.23
C ILE A 41 16.39 2.06 0.96
N ILE A 42 15.26 2.06 1.67
CA ILE A 42 15.06 2.92 2.86
C ILE A 42 16.07 2.59 3.97
N ALA A 43 16.33 1.31 4.23
CA ALA A 43 17.32 0.88 5.23
C ALA A 43 18.73 1.37 4.86
N LEU A 44 19.13 1.24 3.59
CA LEU A 44 20.42 1.69 3.11
C LEU A 44 20.54 3.22 3.16
N LEU A 45 19.50 3.95 2.74
CA LEU A 45 19.43 5.41 2.87
C LEU A 45 19.47 5.88 4.33
N SER A 46 18.88 5.12 5.26
CA SER A 46 18.93 5.45 6.69
C SER A 46 20.34 5.28 7.28
N VAL A 47 21.05 4.22 6.91
CA VAL A 47 22.45 4.00 7.35
C VAL A 47 23.35 5.11 6.80
N VAL A 48 23.20 5.47 5.53
CA VAL A 48 23.96 6.57 4.92
C VAL A 48 23.57 7.93 5.52
N GLY A 49 22.28 8.17 5.77
CA GLY A 49 21.79 9.41 6.37
C GLY A 49 22.28 9.61 7.82
N ILE A 50 22.43 8.53 8.58
CA ILE A 50 22.98 8.55 9.95
C ILE A 50 24.51 8.64 9.93
N ALA A 51 25.18 8.06 8.94
CA ALA A 51 26.64 8.14 8.82
C ALA A 51 27.13 9.54 8.39
N VAL A 52 26.27 10.31 7.70
CA VAL A 52 26.60 11.63 7.15
C VAL A 52 25.81 12.71 7.93
N VAL A 53 25.95 12.76 9.24
CA VAL A 53 25.28 13.79 10.06
C VAL A 53 26.08 15.08 9.96
N GLY A 54 25.55 16.04 9.20
CA GLY A 54 26.04 17.43 9.16
C GLY A 54 25.40 18.28 8.06
N MET A 55 25.43 17.84 6.79
CA MET A 55 24.97 18.64 5.64
C MET A 55 24.29 17.90 4.44
N PRO A 56 24.19 16.56 4.34
CA PRO A 56 23.79 15.91 3.09
C PRO A 56 22.28 16.00 2.79
N PHE A 57 21.43 16.21 3.81
CA PHE A 57 19.99 16.33 3.60
C PHE A 57 19.58 17.64 2.92
N LEU A 58 20.47 18.65 2.89
CA LEU A 58 20.25 19.90 2.16
C LEU A 58 20.30 19.69 0.63
N PHE A 59 20.98 18.65 0.16
CA PHE A 59 20.89 18.25 -1.25
C PHE A 59 19.51 17.63 -1.54
N LEU A 60 18.98 16.81 -0.63
CA LEU A 60 17.67 16.19 -0.79
C LEU A 60 16.53 17.22 -0.84
N THR A 61 16.66 18.39 -0.20
CA THR A 61 15.65 19.45 -0.30
C THR A 61 15.53 20.04 -1.71
N GLN A 62 16.64 20.08 -2.48
CA GLN A 62 16.60 20.46 -3.90
C GLN A 62 15.78 19.46 -4.73
N TYR A 63 15.84 18.18 -4.36
CA TYR A 63 15.10 17.12 -5.05
C TYR A 63 13.71 16.82 -4.48
N ALA A 64 13.38 17.40 -3.33
CA ALA A 64 12.12 17.14 -2.64
C ALA A 64 10.91 17.45 -3.53
N VAL A 65 10.99 18.52 -4.33
CA VAL A 65 9.92 18.89 -5.28
C VAL A 65 9.74 17.82 -6.36
N TYR A 66 10.82 17.23 -6.88
CA TYR A 66 10.75 16.16 -7.89
C TYR A 66 10.19 14.86 -7.29
N PHE A 67 10.59 14.50 -6.08
CA PHE A 67 10.04 13.31 -5.42
C PHE A 67 8.56 13.50 -5.06
N TRP A 68 8.19 14.69 -4.60
CA TRP A 68 6.80 15.01 -4.29
C TRP A 68 5.93 15.01 -5.54
N SER A 69 6.41 15.60 -6.64
CA SER A 69 5.67 15.60 -7.91
C SER A 69 5.53 14.19 -8.49
N LEU A 70 6.55 13.34 -8.35
CA LEU A 70 6.46 11.93 -8.71
C LEU A 70 5.42 11.20 -7.84
N ALA A 71 5.41 11.43 -6.52
CA ALA A 71 4.43 10.85 -5.62
C ALA A 71 2.99 11.28 -5.97
N ALA A 72 2.78 12.58 -6.23
CA ALA A 72 1.50 13.11 -6.69
C ALA A 72 1.10 12.53 -8.05
N LEU A 73 2.05 12.41 -8.99
CA LEU A 73 1.83 11.84 -10.32
C LEU A 73 1.43 10.37 -10.24
N LEU A 74 2.00 9.57 -9.33
CA LEU A 74 1.58 8.18 -9.10
C LEU A 74 0.26 8.08 -8.33
N LEU A 75 -0.07 9.08 -7.51
CA LEU A 75 -1.33 9.12 -6.78
C LEU A 75 -2.54 9.28 -7.74
N VAL A 76 -2.39 10.06 -8.82
CA VAL A 76 -3.47 10.28 -9.82
C VAL A 76 -3.98 8.98 -10.47
N PRO A 77 -3.15 8.13 -11.12
CA PRO A 77 -3.61 6.91 -11.75
C PRO A 77 -4.14 5.89 -10.73
N THR A 78 -3.60 5.87 -9.51
CA THR A 78 -4.15 5.01 -8.44
C THR A 78 -5.54 5.48 -8.00
N LEU A 79 -5.79 6.79 -7.96
CA LEU A 79 -7.13 7.36 -7.74
C LEU A 79 -8.10 6.99 -8.87
N ILE A 80 -7.67 7.12 -10.13
CA ILE A 80 -8.47 6.77 -11.31
C ILE A 80 -8.82 5.27 -11.27
N LEU A 81 -7.84 4.41 -10.98
CA LEU A 81 -8.06 2.97 -10.87
C LEU A 81 -9.02 2.64 -9.72
N TYR A 82 -8.94 3.36 -8.60
CA TYR A 82 -9.86 3.19 -7.48
C TYR A 82 -11.30 3.57 -7.82
N TRP A 83 -11.51 4.69 -8.53
CA TRP A 83 -12.83 5.08 -8.99
C TRP A 83 -13.41 4.09 -10.00
N LYS A 84 -12.57 3.56 -10.91
CA LYS A 84 -12.99 2.54 -11.87
C LYS A 84 -13.28 1.19 -11.20
N ASN A 85 -12.41 0.77 -10.28
CA ASN A 85 -12.41 -0.56 -9.66
C ASN A 85 -12.28 -0.48 -8.14
N ARG A 86 -13.40 -0.20 -7.45
CA ARG A 86 -13.47 -0.07 -5.98
C ARG A 86 -13.06 -1.34 -5.20
N LYS A 87 -12.99 -2.51 -5.84
CA LYS A 87 -12.67 -3.80 -5.20
C LYS A 87 -11.18 -4.11 -5.13
N CYS A 88 -10.36 -3.52 -6.00
CA CYS A 88 -8.95 -3.92 -6.14
C CYS A 88 -8.03 -3.25 -5.13
N ILE A 89 -8.43 -2.12 -4.55
CA ILE A 89 -7.56 -1.32 -3.69
C ILE A 89 -8.34 -0.82 -2.47
N SER A 90 -7.73 -0.93 -1.29
CA SER A 90 -8.40 -0.53 -0.05
C SER A 90 -8.46 0.99 0.05
N ALA A 91 -9.62 1.52 0.45
CA ALA A 91 -9.83 2.95 0.66
C ALA A 91 -8.81 3.52 1.67
N ASN A 92 -8.49 2.75 2.71
CA ASN A 92 -7.58 3.17 3.78
C ASN A 92 -6.17 3.43 3.27
N LEU A 93 -5.68 2.62 2.32
CA LEU A 93 -4.33 2.77 1.76
C LEU A 93 -4.22 4.03 0.88
N ILE A 94 -5.28 4.34 0.14
CA ILE A 94 -5.34 5.58 -0.65
C ILE A 94 -5.40 6.79 0.27
N LEU A 95 -6.22 6.74 1.32
CA LEU A 95 -6.35 7.82 2.29
C LEU A 95 -5.04 8.08 3.03
N PHE A 96 -4.29 7.02 3.36
CA PHE A 96 -2.95 7.10 3.91
C PHE A 96 -1.96 7.78 2.93
N ASN A 97 -1.92 7.34 1.67
CA ASN A 97 -1.04 7.93 0.64
C ASN A 97 -1.37 9.41 0.37
N ILE A 98 -2.65 9.77 0.32
CA ILE A 98 -3.08 11.17 0.21
C ILE A 98 -2.57 11.96 1.42
N GLY A 99 -2.76 11.44 2.63
CA GLY A 99 -2.29 12.10 3.86
C GLY A 99 -0.78 12.35 3.84
N ILE A 100 0.03 11.39 3.37
CA ILE A 100 1.48 11.56 3.22
C ILE A 100 1.81 12.65 2.20
N VAL A 101 1.17 12.65 1.02
CA VAL A 101 1.43 13.66 -0.02
C VAL A 101 1.09 15.06 0.50
N ILE A 102 0.00 15.21 1.25
CA ILE A 102 -0.39 16.49 1.86
C ILE A 102 0.58 16.90 2.96
N ALA A 103 1.00 15.99 3.84
CA ALA A 103 1.92 16.32 4.93
C ALA A 103 3.35 16.65 4.45
N SER A 104 3.75 16.13 3.28
CA SER A 104 5.12 16.24 2.75
C SER A 104 5.32 17.33 1.69
N VAL A 105 4.40 18.31 1.60
CA VAL A 105 4.49 19.41 0.62
C VAL A 105 5.77 20.24 0.81
N PRO A 106 6.69 20.28 -0.19
CA PRO A 106 8.01 20.91 -0.04
C PRO A 106 8.09 22.36 -0.56
N PHE A 107 6.97 23.03 -0.80
CA PHE A 107 6.99 24.37 -1.42
C PHE A 107 7.31 25.48 -0.41
N ALA A 108 8.39 26.22 -0.65
CA ALA A 108 8.80 27.34 0.20
C ALA A 108 7.74 28.46 0.28
N GLN A 109 6.99 28.70 -0.80
CA GLN A 109 5.91 29.69 -0.84
C GLN A 109 4.74 29.34 0.09
N LEU A 110 4.54 28.05 0.36
CA LEU A 110 3.47 27.51 1.20
C LEU A 110 3.94 27.23 2.64
N GLN A 111 5.18 27.61 2.97
CA GLN A 111 5.78 27.34 4.27
C GLN A 111 5.01 28.00 5.43
N ALA A 112 4.38 29.15 5.20
CA ALA A 112 3.50 29.79 6.18
C ALA A 112 2.30 28.90 6.58
N TYR A 113 1.85 28.01 5.69
CA TYR A 113 0.74 27.08 5.91
C TYR A 113 1.21 25.66 6.24
N GLN A 114 2.51 25.44 6.45
CA GLN A 114 3.09 24.11 6.66
C GLN A 114 2.45 23.38 7.85
N VAL A 115 2.13 24.11 8.92
CA VAL A 115 1.43 23.58 10.10
C VAL A 115 0.04 23.06 9.73
N ALA A 116 -0.70 23.76 8.87
CA ALA A 116 -2.01 23.33 8.42
C ALA A 116 -1.92 22.05 7.58
N PHE A 117 -0.95 21.97 6.66
CA PHE A 117 -0.71 20.76 5.86
C PHE A 117 -0.31 19.56 6.74
N TRP A 118 0.51 19.79 7.75
CA TRP A 118 0.88 18.76 8.73
C TRP A 118 -0.31 18.28 9.56
N LEU A 119 -1.16 19.18 10.03
CA LEU A 119 -2.36 18.82 10.79
C LEU A 119 -3.33 18.02 9.92
N VAL A 120 -3.66 18.52 8.72
CA VAL A 120 -4.61 17.86 7.82
C VAL A 120 -4.06 16.51 7.35
N GLY A 121 -2.83 16.47 6.88
CA GLY A 121 -2.17 15.23 6.44
C GLY A 121 -2.00 14.24 7.59
N GLY A 122 -1.58 14.71 8.76
CA GLY A 122 -1.40 13.91 9.96
C GLY A 122 -2.70 13.27 10.46
N VAL A 123 -3.81 14.00 10.45
CA VAL A 123 -5.14 13.46 10.83
C VAL A 123 -5.60 12.39 9.82
N LEU A 124 -5.37 12.58 8.53
CA LEU A 124 -5.66 11.56 7.51
C LEU A 124 -4.81 10.29 7.70
N ILE A 125 -3.53 10.45 8.01
CA ILE A 125 -2.63 9.33 8.30
C ILE A 125 -3.09 8.60 9.58
N ALA A 126 -3.34 9.33 10.66
CA ALA A 126 -3.77 8.74 11.93
C ALA A 126 -5.10 7.98 11.79
N SER A 127 -6.08 8.57 11.10
CA SER A 127 -7.38 7.93 10.87
C SER A 127 -7.27 6.66 10.00
N SER A 128 -6.47 6.69 8.94
CA SER A 128 -6.24 5.51 8.08
C SER A 128 -5.53 4.37 8.82
N VAL A 129 -4.52 4.68 9.65
CA VAL A 129 -3.84 3.70 10.50
C VAL A 129 -4.80 3.12 11.54
N TRP A 130 -5.56 3.97 12.23
CA TRP A 130 -6.56 3.54 13.22
C TRP A 130 -7.57 2.56 12.60
N MET A 131 -8.06 2.86 11.40
CA MET A 131 -9.00 2.01 10.69
C MET A 131 -8.38 0.68 10.22
N PHE A 132 -7.08 0.65 9.96
CA PHE A 132 -6.33 -0.58 9.65
C PHE A 132 -6.16 -1.49 10.87
N VAL A 133 -6.00 -0.88 12.04
CA VAL A 133 -5.65 -1.57 13.29
C VAL A 133 -6.89 -2.04 14.06
N LYS A 134 -7.98 -1.25 14.06
CA LYS A 134 -9.26 -1.59 14.69
C LYS A 134 -9.77 -3.02 14.43
N PRO A 135 -9.81 -3.54 13.19
CA PRO A 135 -10.31 -4.89 12.93
C PRO A 135 -9.40 -6.00 13.50
N LYS A 136 -8.08 -5.74 13.62
CA LYS A 136 -7.15 -6.72 14.21
C LYS A 136 -7.38 -6.89 15.71
N PHE A 137 -7.61 -5.80 16.43
CA PHE A 137 -7.92 -5.87 17.86
C PHE A 137 -9.27 -6.53 18.16
N GLN A 138 -10.28 -6.29 17.32
CA GLN A 138 -11.59 -6.93 17.49
C GLN A 138 -11.54 -8.44 17.24
N LYS A 139 -10.73 -8.92 16.30
CA LYS A 139 -10.56 -10.36 16.05
C LYS A 139 -9.85 -11.06 17.21
N ASN A 140 -8.81 -10.44 17.79
CA ASN A 140 -8.12 -11.00 18.95
C ASN A 140 -9.01 -11.10 20.19
N ASN A 141 -9.80 -10.06 20.49
CA ASN A 141 -10.70 -10.09 21.66
C ASN A 141 -11.78 -11.18 21.55
N LYS A 142 -12.31 -11.43 20.34
CA LYS A 142 -13.28 -12.53 20.12
C LYS A 142 -12.65 -13.91 20.29
N ASN A 143 -11.41 -14.10 19.82
CA ASN A 143 -10.69 -15.38 20.01
C ASN A 143 -10.38 -15.65 21.48
N LEU A 144 -10.04 -14.61 22.26
CA LEU A 144 -9.87 -14.70 23.71
C LEU A 144 -11.18 -15.05 24.43
N ALA A 145 -12.30 -14.43 24.04
CA ALA A 145 -13.61 -14.75 24.60
C ALA A 145 -14.10 -16.16 24.24
N SER A 146 -13.84 -16.65 23.02
CA SER A 146 -14.20 -18.02 22.62
C SER A 146 -13.28 -19.11 23.17
N GLY A 147 -11.98 -18.82 23.37
CA GLY A 147 -11.03 -19.78 23.96
C GLY A 147 -11.25 -20.02 25.45
N ALA A 148 -11.84 -19.06 26.17
CA ALA A 148 -12.17 -19.18 27.59
C ALA A 148 -13.40 -20.08 27.87
N ILE A 149 -14.22 -20.38 26.86
CA ILE A 149 -15.46 -21.18 27.00
C ILE A 149 -15.21 -22.67 26.75
N SER A 150 -14.05 -23.04 26.17
CA SER A 150 -13.69 -24.42 25.86
C SER A 150 -12.69 -25.05 26.85
N ALA A 151 -12.49 -24.46 28.02
CA ALA A 151 -11.73 -25.09 29.09
C ALA A 151 -12.67 -26.06 29.86
N PRO A 152 -12.41 -27.38 29.87
CA PRO A 152 -13.24 -28.37 30.56
C PRO A 152 -13.14 -28.25 32.09
#